data_AF-A0A968PHL3-F1
#
_entry.id   AF-A0A968PHL3-F1
#
_cell.length_a   1.000
_cell.length_b   1.000
_cell.length_c   1.000
_cell.angle_alpha   90.00
_cell.angle_beta   90.00
_cell.angle_gamma   90.00
#
_symmetry.space_group_name_H-M   'P 1'
#
loop_
_entity.id
_entity.type
_entity.pdbx_description
1 polymer ?
#
loop_
_entity_poly.entity_id
_entity_poly.type
_entity_poly.pdbx_seq_one_letter_code
_entity_poly.pdbx_strand_id
1 'polypeptide(L)'
;MWRCRLWRKSAIASNVGFEILDTNHQVIRQGNTTQGKPIDFAAAGQHLRTLSASLNAQAQAITTTKEVREEWGNRFTTITGNTTKTAFEQYGNSILAKMQGFDSKLNIFNISAAELSNTKYFDITAPEDATVLINVTGEVASMSGFNFFFNGENCNSTQMQCRGKAQNVLFNFSEAKSLDLNSISIMGSVLAPNANVKFNNGHINGNLIAGSLSGNGQSNLHLFKGDHPETPEPDAESVPEPGTVAGIVLSLAAFGASRRKKAE
;
A
#
# COMPACT_ATOMS: atom_id res chain seq x y z
N MET A 1 -2.76 39.17 25.76
CA MET A 1 -4.16 39.36 26.20
C MET A 1 -4.92 40.03 25.05
N TRP A 2 -5.52 39.24 24.16
CA TRP A 2 -6.21 39.76 22.97
C TRP A 2 -7.59 40.29 23.35
N ARG A 3 -7.87 41.57 23.08
CA ARG A 3 -9.19 42.20 23.32
C ARG A 3 -9.88 42.42 21.98
N CYS A 4 -10.92 41.65 21.68
CA CYS A 4 -11.83 41.94 20.56
C CYS A 4 -12.75 43.11 20.95
N ARG A 5 -12.79 44.16 20.12
CA ARG A 5 -13.71 45.29 20.29
C ARG A 5 -14.68 45.29 19.10
N LEU A 6 -15.92 44.87 19.34
CA LEU A 6 -17.01 44.90 18.36
C LEU A 6 -17.53 46.34 18.23
N TRP A 7 -17.65 46.86 17.01
CA TRP A 7 -18.50 48.02 16.72
C TRP A 7 -19.54 47.62 15.67
N ARG A 8 -20.83 47.75 16.02
CA ARG A 8 -21.93 47.75 15.04
C ARG A 8 -22.12 49.19 14.55
N LYS A 9 -22.07 49.40 13.23
CA LYS A 9 -22.80 50.46 12.55
C LYS A 9 -23.44 49.92 11.27
N SER A 10 -24.60 50.49 10.99
CA SER A 10 -25.68 50.00 10.13
C SER A 10 -25.36 50.03 8.64
N ALA A 11 -25.91 49.03 7.94
CA ALA A 11 -26.24 48.95 6.50
C ALA A 11 -25.29 49.58 5.47
N ILE A 12 -24.55 48.73 4.76
CA ILE A 12 -24.40 48.61 3.29
C ILE A 12 -23.51 47.38 3.06
N ALA A 13 -23.82 46.55 2.06
CA ALA A 13 -23.08 45.34 1.75
C ALA A 13 -21.60 45.63 1.50
N SER A 14 -20.74 45.18 2.40
CA SER A 14 -19.31 45.06 2.15
C SER A 14 -18.77 43.89 2.96
N ASN A 15 -18.17 42.94 2.25
CA ASN A 15 -17.44 41.79 2.78
C ASN A 15 -16.73 42.15 4.10
N VAL A 16 -17.12 41.50 5.19
CA VAL A 16 -16.34 41.50 6.42
C VAL A 16 -15.10 40.64 6.16
N GLY A 17 -14.08 41.24 5.56
CA GLY A 17 -12.76 40.64 5.41
C GLY A 17 -12.07 40.61 6.77
N PHE A 18 -11.64 39.44 7.21
CA PHE A 18 -10.79 39.29 8.39
C PHE A 18 -9.35 39.59 7.98
N GLU A 19 -8.80 40.72 8.45
CA GLU A 19 -7.43 41.13 8.16
C GLU A 19 -6.52 40.69 9.32
N ILE A 20 -5.58 39.79 9.03
CA ILE A 20 -4.58 39.34 10.01
C ILE A 20 -3.36 40.26 9.85
N LEU A 21 -3.13 41.09 10.86
CA LEU A 21 -1.95 41.96 10.95
C LEU A 21 -0.84 41.22 11.72
N ASP A 22 0.41 41.40 11.28
CA ASP A 22 1.57 40.99 12.07
C ASP A 22 1.82 41.96 13.25
N THR A 23 2.82 41.67 14.10
CA THR A 23 3.19 42.52 15.23
C THR A 23 3.74 43.90 14.86
N ASN A 24 3.99 44.14 13.57
CA ASN A 24 4.43 45.42 13.01
C ASN A 24 3.32 46.13 12.22
N HIS A 25 2.06 45.68 12.37
CA HIS A 25 0.88 46.18 11.65
C HIS A 25 0.99 46.11 10.12
N GLN A 26 1.77 45.17 9.59
CA GLN A 26 1.78 44.90 8.16
C GLN A 26 0.67 43.91 7.81
N VAL A 27 -0.01 44.18 6.70
CA VAL A 27 -1.03 43.29 6.13
C VAL A 27 -0.32 42.03 5.64
N ILE A 28 -0.58 40.89 6.30
CA ILE A 28 -0.14 39.60 5.77
C ILE A 28 -1.03 39.32 4.56
N ARG A 29 -0.52 39.59 3.36
CA ARG A 29 -1.12 39.07 2.13
C ARG A 29 -1.10 37.54 2.24
N GLN A 30 -2.23 36.94 2.58
CA GLN A 30 -2.37 35.48 2.47
C GLN A 30 -1.98 35.13 1.05
N GLY A 31 -0.96 34.28 0.90
CA GLY A 31 -0.63 33.72 -0.41
C GLY A 31 -1.90 33.12 -1.01
N ASN A 32 -2.08 33.26 -2.33
CA ASN A 32 -3.15 32.55 -2.99
C ASN A 32 -3.04 31.07 -2.62
N THR A 33 -4.03 30.53 -1.92
CA THR A 33 -4.20 29.08 -1.85
C THR A 33 -4.55 28.65 -3.26
N THR A 34 -3.55 28.28 -4.06
CA THR A 34 -3.84 27.52 -5.27
C THR A 34 -4.45 26.23 -4.78
N GLN A 35 -5.77 26.10 -4.92
CA GLN A 35 -6.47 24.87 -4.60
C GLN A 35 -5.88 23.80 -5.51
N GLY A 36 -4.97 22.98 -4.96
CA GLY A 36 -4.54 21.76 -5.63
C GLY A 36 -5.76 20.89 -5.93
N LYS A 37 -5.63 19.94 -6.86
CA LYS A 37 -6.69 18.94 -7.04
C LYS A 37 -6.98 18.32 -5.66
N PRO A 38 -8.21 18.41 -5.14
CA PRO A 38 -8.55 17.78 -3.87
C PRO A 38 -8.17 16.29 -3.91
N ILE A 39 -7.65 15.76 -2.81
CA ILE A 39 -7.35 14.34 -2.72
C ILE A 39 -8.67 13.57 -2.84
N ASP A 40 -8.77 12.73 -3.86
CA ASP A 40 -9.90 11.82 -4.02
C ASP A 40 -9.64 10.56 -3.17
N PHE A 41 -10.12 10.59 -1.93
CA PHE A 41 -10.02 9.46 -1.00
C PHE A 41 -10.79 8.22 -1.49
N ALA A 42 -11.83 8.39 -2.30
CA ALA A 42 -12.58 7.27 -2.84
C ALA A 42 -11.76 6.54 -3.90
N ALA A 43 -11.17 7.28 -4.85
CA ALA A 43 -10.29 6.72 -5.87
C ALA A 43 -9.02 6.11 -5.25
N ALA A 44 -8.37 6.82 -4.30
CA ALA A 44 -7.21 6.28 -3.59
C ALA A 44 -7.55 4.99 -2.81
N GLY A 45 -8.71 4.95 -2.16
CA GLY A 45 -9.20 3.75 -1.50
C GLY A 45 -9.46 2.59 -2.47
N GLN A 46 -10.04 2.85 -3.64
CA GLN A 46 -10.24 1.82 -4.66
C GLN A 46 -8.92 1.30 -5.22
N HIS A 47 -7.96 2.18 -5.46
CA HIS A 47 -6.61 1.80 -5.89
C HIS A 47 -5.96 0.86 -4.88
N LEU A 48 -5.99 1.19 -3.59
CA LEU A 48 -5.43 0.34 -2.53
C LEU A 48 -6.13 -1.02 -2.41
N ARG A 49 -7.46 -1.07 -2.60
CA ARG A 49 -8.21 -2.34 -2.67
C ARG A 49 -7.80 -3.19 -3.86
N THR A 50 -7.65 -2.56 -5.03
CA THR A 50 -7.22 -3.24 -6.26
C THR A 50 -5.81 -3.77 -6.14
N LEU A 51 -4.89 -2.96 -5.61
CA LEU A 51 -3.51 -3.36 -5.32
C LEU A 51 -3.47 -4.53 -4.34
N SER A 52 -4.21 -4.44 -3.23
CA SER A 52 -4.26 -5.52 -2.24
C SER A 52 -4.76 -6.83 -2.86
N ALA A 53 -5.75 -6.78 -3.76
CA ALA A 53 -6.23 -7.95 -4.48
C ALA A 53 -5.21 -8.48 -5.52
N SER A 54 -4.51 -7.60 -6.25
CA SER A 54 -3.51 -8.01 -7.25
C SER A 54 -2.30 -8.68 -6.59
N LEU A 55 -1.84 -8.17 -5.44
CA LEU A 55 -0.79 -8.76 -4.62
C LEU A 55 -1.15 -10.17 -4.12
N ASN A 56 -2.42 -10.37 -3.74
CA ASN A 56 -2.91 -11.69 -3.35
C ASN A 56 -2.92 -12.66 -4.55
N ALA A 57 -3.34 -12.19 -5.74
CA ALA A 57 -3.38 -12.99 -6.95
C ALA A 57 -2.00 -13.42 -7.46
N GLN A 58 -0.97 -12.57 -7.31
CA GLN A 58 0.41 -12.90 -7.69
C GLN A 58 0.98 -14.11 -6.93
N ALA A 59 0.40 -14.46 -5.79
CA ALA A 59 0.83 -15.61 -5.01
C ALA A 59 0.46 -16.96 -5.64
N GLN A 60 -0.32 -16.96 -6.74
CA GLN A 60 -0.72 -18.18 -7.46
C GLN A 60 0.29 -18.62 -8.53
N ALA A 61 1.34 -17.82 -8.80
CA ALA A 61 2.45 -18.19 -9.69
C ALA A 61 3.64 -18.86 -8.96
N ILE A 62 3.47 -19.16 -7.67
CA ILE A 62 4.52 -19.67 -6.78
C ILE A 62 4.54 -21.19 -6.84
N THR A 63 5.68 -21.76 -7.25
CA THR A 63 5.93 -23.19 -7.05
C THR A 63 6.27 -23.40 -5.57
N THR A 64 5.25 -23.63 -4.73
CA THR A 64 5.46 -23.98 -3.33
C THR A 64 5.93 -25.43 -3.23
N THR A 65 7.23 -25.66 -3.05
CA THR A 65 7.72 -26.96 -2.60
C THR A 65 7.37 -27.12 -1.13
N LYS A 66 6.20 -27.71 -0.85
CA LYS A 66 5.98 -28.36 0.45
C LYS A 66 6.95 -29.53 0.51
N GLU A 67 8.02 -29.40 1.29
CA GLU A 67 8.84 -30.56 1.65
C GLU A 67 8.00 -31.50 2.52
N VAL A 68 7.31 -32.44 1.89
CA VAL A 68 7.13 -33.75 2.50
C VAL A 68 8.49 -34.42 2.34
N ARG A 69 9.14 -34.79 3.45
CA ARG A 69 10.33 -35.65 3.41
C ARG A 69 9.95 -36.96 2.72
N GLU A 70 10.18 -37.07 1.42
CA GLU A 70 10.28 -38.36 0.75
C GLU A 70 11.77 -38.74 0.74
N GLU A 71 12.07 -39.84 1.43
CA GLU A 71 13.41 -40.28 1.80
C GLU A 71 14.36 -40.62 0.64
N TRP A 72 13.96 -40.58 -0.64
CA TRP A 72 14.82 -41.08 -1.71
C TRP A 72 14.60 -40.37 -3.07
N GLY A 73 15.51 -39.45 -3.44
CA GLY A 73 15.78 -39.11 -4.85
C GLY A 73 15.84 -37.61 -5.19
N ASN A 74 17.04 -37.11 -5.48
CA ASN A 74 17.24 -35.73 -5.94
C ASN A 74 16.76 -35.54 -7.39
N ARG A 75 15.57 -34.96 -7.58
CA ARG A 75 15.16 -34.35 -8.86
C ARG A 75 15.36 -32.83 -8.78
N PHE A 76 16.43 -32.33 -9.42
CA PHE A 76 16.56 -30.91 -9.69
C PHE A 76 15.61 -30.54 -10.82
N THR A 77 14.53 -29.85 -10.48
CA THR A 77 13.67 -29.18 -11.46
C THR A 77 14.11 -27.73 -11.49
N THR A 78 14.47 -27.20 -12.66
CA THR A 78 14.74 -25.76 -12.82
C THR A 78 13.42 -25.02 -12.58
N ILE A 79 13.25 -24.46 -11.38
CA ILE A 79 12.09 -23.65 -11.02
C ILE A 79 12.33 -22.25 -11.58
N THR A 80 11.49 -21.83 -12.53
CA THR A 80 11.42 -20.44 -12.99
C THR A 80 10.21 -19.81 -12.32
N GLY A 81 10.42 -19.05 -11.25
CA GLY A 81 9.35 -18.44 -10.45
C GLY A 81 9.82 -18.05 -9.05
N ASN A 82 9.02 -17.23 -8.36
CA ASN A 82 9.24 -16.86 -6.97
C ASN A 82 9.28 -18.16 -6.13
N THR A 83 10.47 -18.56 -5.69
CA THR A 83 10.67 -19.80 -4.94
C THR A 83 10.68 -19.41 -3.46
N THR A 84 9.68 -19.86 -2.73
CA THR A 84 9.57 -19.67 -1.28
C THR A 84 9.25 -20.99 -0.60
N LYS A 85 9.76 -21.16 0.63
CA LYS A 85 9.42 -22.27 1.51
C LYS A 85 8.69 -21.73 2.73
N THR A 86 7.53 -22.31 3.03
CA THR A 86 6.78 -22.03 4.25
C THR A 86 6.60 -23.32 5.03
N ALA A 87 6.96 -23.32 6.31
CA ALA A 87 6.74 -24.42 7.23
C ALA A 87 6.10 -23.90 8.52
N PHE A 88 5.16 -24.67 9.05
CA PHE A 88 4.53 -24.40 10.34
C PHE A 88 4.93 -25.49 11.31
N GLU A 89 5.65 -25.12 12.36
CA GLU A 89 6.16 -26.04 13.37
C GLU A 89 5.52 -25.75 14.72
N GLN A 90 5.24 -26.81 15.50
CA GLN A 90 4.82 -26.65 16.88
C GLN A 90 6.02 -26.20 17.73
N TYR A 91 5.82 -25.13 18.51
CA TYR A 91 6.79 -24.55 19.42
C TYR A 91 6.14 -24.33 20.79
N GLY A 92 6.27 -25.33 21.67
CA GLY A 92 5.51 -25.37 22.92
C GLY A 92 4.01 -25.44 22.65
N ASN A 93 3.25 -24.48 23.19
CA ASN A 93 1.80 -24.35 22.99
C ASN A 93 1.43 -23.37 21.86
N SER A 94 2.33 -23.11 20.92
CA SER A 94 2.17 -22.09 19.88
C SER A 94 2.79 -22.55 18.56
N ILE A 95 2.43 -21.90 17.45
CA ILE A 95 3.01 -22.21 16.14
C ILE A 95 4.14 -21.24 15.79
N LEU A 96 5.22 -21.78 15.23
CA LEU A 96 6.30 -21.07 14.56
C LEU A 96 6.09 -21.16 13.05
N ALA A 97 5.90 -20.02 12.40
CA ALA A 97 5.89 -19.90 10.95
C ALA A 97 7.30 -19.58 10.45
N LYS A 98 7.94 -20.56 9.80
CA LYS A 98 9.23 -20.39 9.12
C LYS A 98 9.00 -20.10 7.64
N MET A 99 9.54 -18.99 7.18
CA MET A 99 9.38 -18.49 5.81
C MET A 99 10.75 -18.21 5.23
N GLN A 100 11.16 -18.97 4.22
CA GLN A 100 12.43 -18.80 3.54
C GLN A 100 12.21 -18.38 2.09
N GLY A 101 12.73 -17.21 1.75
CA GLY A 101 12.74 -16.64 0.41
C GLY A 101 14.15 -16.70 -0.18
N PHE A 102 14.21 -16.87 -1.50
CA PHE A 102 15.47 -16.97 -2.24
C PHE A 102 15.59 -15.90 -3.34
N ASP A 103 14.50 -15.22 -3.69
CA ASP A 103 14.50 -14.17 -4.70
C ASP A 103 15.10 -12.88 -4.13
N SER A 104 15.98 -12.22 -4.89
CA SER A 104 16.66 -11.00 -4.43
C SER A 104 15.77 -9.75 -4.46
N LYS A 105 14.62 -9.81 -5.13
CA LYS A 105 13.68 -8.68 -5.28
C LYS A 105 12.38 -8.89 -4.51
N LEU A 106 11.71 -10.02 -4.70
CA LEU A 106 10.36 -10.22 -4.16
C LEU A 106 10.15 -11.68 -3.74
N ASN A 107 9.84 -11.89 -2.46
CA ASN A 107 9.47 -13.17 -1.88
C ASN A 107 8.04 -13.10 -1.36
N ILE A 108 7.18 -13.97 -1.89
CA ILE A 108 5.76 -13.98 -1.56
C ILE A 108 5.44 -15.24 -0.75
N PHE A 109 4.74 -15.07 0.36
CA PHE A 109 4.30 -16.14 1.26
C PHE A 109 2.79 -16.04 1.46
N ASN A 110 2.11 -17.19 1.51
CA ASN A 110 0.69 -17.28 1.82
C ASN A 110 0.48 -17.91 3.19
N ILE A 111 -0.39 -17.33 3.99
CA ILE A 111 -0.82 -17.87 5.29
C ILE A 111 -2.34 -17.69 5.42
N SER A 112 -3.04 -18.71 5.90
CA SER A 112 -4.46 -18.54 6.23
C SER A 112 -4.64 -17.79 7.54
N ALA A 113 -5.75 -17.05 7.69
CA ALA A 113 -6.09 -16.38 8.94
C ALA A 113 -6.16 -17.37 10.13
N ALA A 114 -6.57 -18.61 9.89
CA ALA A 114 -6.60 -19.67 10.90
C ALA A 114 -5.20 -20.08 11.38
N GLU A 115 -4.23 -20.20 10.46
CA GLU A 115 -2.83 -20.45 10.81
C GLU A 115 -2.22 -19.24 11.54
N LEU A 116 -2.53 -18.04 11.07
CA LEU A 116 -2.05 -16.78 11.64
C LEU A 116 -2.47 -16.60 13.10
N SER A 117 -3.72 -16.87 13.44
CA SER A 117 -4.24 -16.75 14.82
C SER A 117 -3.50 -17.64 15.83
N ASN A 118 -2.99 -18.79 15.38
CA ASN A 118 -2.26 -19.76 16.20
C ASN A 118 -0.74 -19.55 16.18
N THR A 119 -0.24 -18.74 15.26
CA THR A 119 1.18 -18.42 15.13
C THR A 119 1.59 -17.41 16.19
N LYS A 120 2.69 -17.64 16.90
CA LYS A 120 3.30 -16.67 17.84
C LYS A 120 4.74 -16.33 17.49
N TYR A 121 5.33 -17.05 16.55
CA TYR A 121 6.69 -16.82 16.11
C TYR A 121 6.72 -16.73 14.60
N PHE A 122 7.31 -15.65 14.10
CA PHE A 122 7.59 -15.42 12.69
C PHE A 122 9.09 -15.48 12.51
N ASP A 123 9.58 -16.43 11.73
CA ASP A 123 10.99 -16.55 11.38
C ASP A 123 11.13 -16.43 9.87
N ILE A 124 11.55 -15.25 9.43
CA ILE A 124 11.68 -14.91 8.02
C ILE A 124 13.16 -14.91 7.67
N THR A 125 13.52 -15.67 6.64
CA THR A 125 14.84 -15.63 6.03
C THR A 125 14.70 -15.20 4.58
N ALA A 126 15.28 -14.07 4.21
CA ALA A 126 15.25 -13.54 2.84
C ALA A 126 16.49 -12.67 2.58
N PRO A 127 16.86 -12.44 1.30
CA PRO A 127 17.92 -11.49 0.98
C PRO A 127 17.64 -10.10 1.57
N GLU A 128 18.69 -9.37 1.98
CA GLU A 128 18.59 -8.20 2.87
C GLU A 128 17.72 -7.05 2.31
N ASP A 129 17.75 -6.84 1.00
CA ASP A 129 16.98 -5.81 0.30
C ASP A 129 15.73 -6.35 -0.39
N ALA A 130 15.44 -7.65 -0.25
CA ALA A 130 14.28 -8.25 -0.89
C ALA A 130 12.99 -7.83 -0.18
N THR A 131 11.97 -7.57 -0.98
CA THR A 131 10.61 -7.36 -0.49
C THR A 131 10.02 -8.68 -0.04
N VAL A 132 9.42 -8.68 1.15
CA VAL A 132 8.70 -9.83 1.69
C VAL A 132 7.23 -9.49 1.73
N LEU A 133 6.44 -10.12 0.87
CA LEU A 133 4.98 -10.02 0.85
C LEU A 133 4.39 -11.24 1.56
N ILE A 134 3.65 -11.00 2.63
CA ILE A 134 2.89 -12.04 3.34
C ILE A 134 1.40 -11.80 3.06
N ASN A 135 0.83 -12.58 2.16
CA ASN A 135 -0.59 -12.57 1.88
C ASN A 135 -1.33 -13.42 2.92
N VAL A 136 -2.33 -12.80 3.54
CA VAL A 136 -3.20 -13.46 4.51
C VAL A 136 -4.58 -13.66 3.89
N THR A 137 -5.00 -14.92 3.78
CA THR A 137 -6.32 -15.29 3.26
C THR A 137 -7.33 -15.53 4.37
N GLY A 138 -8.60 -15.20 4.13
CA GLY A 138 -9.69 -15.29 5.09
C GLY A 138 -10.28 -13.95 5.53
N GLU A 139 -11.58 -13.96 5.83
CA GLU A 139 -12.36 -12.75 6.13
C GLU A 139 -12.14 -12.20 7.56
N VAL A 140 -11.77 -13.06 8.50
CA VAL A 140 -11.56 -12.70 9.91
C VAL A 140 -10.19 -13.17 10.33
N ALA A 141 -9.30 -12.21 10.62
CA ALA A 141 -7.94 -12.46 11.06
C ALA A 141 -7.67 -11.86 12.44
N SER A 142 -6.78 -12.50 13.20
CA SER A 142 -6.30 -11.96 14.47
C SER A 142 -4.82 -12.23 14.66
N MET A 143 -4.14 -11.28 15.31
CA MET A 143 -2.71 -11.35 15.61
C MET A 143 -2.48 -10.88 17.04
N SER A 144 -1.72 -11.67 17.81
CA SER A 144 -1.42 -11.32 19.20
C SER A 144 -0.15 -11.96 19.71
N GLY A 145 0.65 -11.19 20.47
CA GLY A 145 1.83 -11.71 21.17
C GLY A 145 2.92 -12.31 20.26
N PHE A 146 3.15 -11.71 19.09
CA PHE A 146 4.12 -12.25 18.13
C PHE A 146 5.56 -11.91 18.51
N ASN A 147 6.44 -12.87 18.25
CA ASN A 147 7.88 -12.67 18.20
C ASN A 147 8.31 -12.73 16.75
N PHE A 148 8.92 -11.66 16.28
CA PHE A 148 9.45 -11.55 14.93
C PHE A 148 10.96 -11.78 14.89
N PHE A 149 11.40 -12.63 13.97
CA PHE A 149 12.79 -12.91 13.66
C PHE A 149 13.05 -12.70 12.17
N PHE A 150 14.18 -12.10 11.84
CA PHE A 150 14.59 -11.89 10.45
C PHE A 150 16.05 -12.26 10.28
N ASN A 151 16.36 -13.19 9.37
CA ASN A 151 17.70 -13.72 9.14
C ASN A 151 18.42 -14.14 10.44
N GLY A 152 17.68 -14.76 11.38
CA GLY A 152 18.18 -15.22 12.67
C GLY A 152 18.26 -14.16 13.78
N GLU A 153 17.95 -12.89 13.50
CA GLU A 153 17.96 -11.80 14.49
C GLU A 153 16.59 -11.62 15.13
N ASN A 154 16.54 -11.41 16.46
CA ASN A 154 15.30 -11.16 17.19
C ASN A 154 14.90 -9.68 17.12
N CYS A 155 13.85 -9.37 16.39
CA CYS A 155 13.41 -8.00 16.13
C CYS A 155 12.53 -7.39 17.24
N ASN A 156 12.26 -8.13 18.32
CA ASN A 156 11.33 -7.71 19.38
C ASN A 156 12.01 -6.90 20.49
N SER A 157 13.32 -7.06 20.66
CA SER A 157 14.06 -6.57 21.84
C SER A 157 14.40 -5.08 21.75
N THR A 158 14.72 -4.60 20.56
CA THR A 158 15.04 -3.21 20.28
C THR A 158 14.67 -2.90 18.84
N GLN A 159 13.91 -1.82 18.63
CA GLN A 159 13.49 -1.37 17.29
C GLN A 159 14.68 -1.21 16.32
N MET A 160 15.91 -1.12 16.84
CA MET A 160 17.17 -0.98 16.11
C MET A 160 17.65 -2.25 15.40
N GLN A 161 17.40 -3.45 15.94
CA GLN A 161 18.05 -4.67 15.45
C GLN A 161 17.61 -5.09 14.05
N CYS A 162 16.39 -4.74 13.65
CA CYS A 162 15.86 -5.07 12.32
C CYS A 162 15.46 -3.84 11.49
N ARG A 163 16.01 -2.65 11.80
CA ARG A 163 15.76 -1.45 10.97
C ARG A 163 16.28 -1.67 9.56
N GLY A 164 15.54 -1.19 8.56
CA GLY A 164 15.80 -1.51 7.15
C GLY A 164 15.11 -2.81 6.73
N LYS A 165 15.45 -3.94 7.35
CA LYS A 165 14.93 -5.27 6.98
C LYS A 165 13.41 -5.39 7.16
N ALA A 166 12.90 -5.01 8.33
CA ALA A 166 11.47 -5.00 8.62
C ALA A 166 10.69 -4.00 7.76
N GLN A 167 11.33 -2.97 7.20
CA GLN A 167 10.68 -1.99 6.33
C GLN A 167 10.35 -2.57 4.94
N ASN A 168 10.89 -3.73 4.59
CA ASN A 168 10.64 -4.42 3.34
C ASN A 168 9.53 -5.48 3.49
N VAL A 169 8.94 -5.62 4.68
CA VAL A 169 7.88 -6.60 4.96
C VAL A 169 6.51 -5.94 4.83
N LEU A 170 5.66 -6.50 3.99
CA LEU A 170 4.25 -6.11 3.86
C LEU A 170 3.34 -7.30 4.19
N PHE A 171 2.47 -7.11 5.17
CA PHE A 171 1.33 -7.99 5.41
C PHE A 171 0.12 -7.49 4.62
N ASN A 172 -0.38 -8.32 3.72
CA ASN A 172 -1.50 -7.98 2.85
C ASN A 172 -2.75 -8.81 3.21
N PHE A 173 -3.79 -8.14 3.69
CA PHE A 173 -5.06 -8.72 4.10
C PHE A 173 -6.16 -8.31 3.10
N SER A 174 -6.13 -8.94 1.93
CA SER A 174 -7.01 -8.56 0.82
C SER A 174 -8.47 -8.92 1.04
N GLU A 175 -8.71 -10.08 1.66
CA GLU A 175 -10.04 -10.65 1.91
C GLU A 175 -10.62 -10.21 3.27
N ALA A 176 -9.78 -9.73 4.19
CA ALA A 176 -10.20 -9.45 5.56
C ALA A 176 -11.25 -8.34 5.64
N LYS A 177 -12.31 -8.62 6.40
CA LYS A 177 -13.34 -7.67 6.82
C LYS A 177 -13.16 -7.25 8.28
N SER A 178 -12.54 -8.10 9.09
CA SER A 178 -12.19 -7.83 10.47
C SER A 178 -10.74 -8.25 10.73
N LEU A 179 -9.97 -7.36 11.35
CA LEU A 179 -8.61 -7.64 11.80
C LEU A 179 -8.45 -7.19 13.25
N ASP A 180 -8.12 -8.12 14.13
CA ASP A 180 -7.91 -7.84 15.55
C ASP A 180 -6.42 -7.95 15.92
N LEU A 181 -5.84 -6.85 16.35
CA LEU A 181 -4.43 -6.70 16.73
C LEU A 181 -4.37 -6.41 18.23
N ASN A 182 -3.87 -7.36 19.04
CA ASN A 182 -3.84 -7.21 20.49
C ASN A 182 -2.48 -7.59 21.07
N SER A 183 -1.91 -6.75 21.94
CA SER A 183 -0.65 -7.08 22.66
C SER A 183 0.45 -7.51 21.69
N ILE A 184 0.65 -6.74 20.61
CA ILE A 184 1.51 -7.13 19.49
C ILE A 184 2.43 -6.00 19.03
N SER A 185 3.66 -6.40 18.66
CA SER A 185 4.65 -5.57 18.00
C SER A 185 4.82 -6.06 16.56
N ILE A 186 4.23 -5.37 15.58
CA ILE A 186 4.34 -5.75 14.17
C ILE A 186 5.58 -5.10 13.57
N MET A 187 6.44 -5.92 12.95
CA MET A 187 7.60 -5.48 12.20
C MET A 187 7.24 -5.50 10.71
N GLY A 188 6.99 -4.32 10.15
CA GLY A 188 6.53 -4.18 8.76
C GLY A 188 5.23 -3.41 8.63
N SER A 189 4.80 -3.23 7.39
CA SER A 189 3.58 -2.51 7.05
C SER A 189 2.39 -3.47 6.90
N VAL A 190 1.19 -2.96 7.15
CA VAL A 190 -0.07 -3.70 7.07
C VAL A 190 -0.98 -3.01 6.07
N LEU A 191 -1.37 -3.75 5.03
CA LEU A 191 -2.34 -3.34 4.01
C LEU A 191 -3.61 -4.17 4.19
N ALA A 192 -4.65 -3.58 4.78
CA ALA A 192 -5.95 -4.20 5.06
C ALA A 192 -7.10 -3.27 4.63
N PRO A 193 -7.19 -2.90 3.34
CA PRO A 193 -8.01 -1.79 2.87
C PRO A 193 -9.53 -2.01 3.00
N ASN A 194 -9.96 -3.25 3.24
CA ASN A 194 -11.36 -3.64 3.44
C ASN A 194 -11.71 -3.92 4.91
N ALA A 195 -10.71 -3.98 5.80
CA ALA A 195 -10.91 -4.48 7.16
C ALA A 195 -11.26 -3.35 8.14
N ASN A 196 -12.16 -3.66 9.07
CA ASN A 196 -12.26 -2.94 10.32
C ASN A 196 -11.18 -3.45 11.28
N VAL A 197 -10.18 -2.62 11.54
CA VAL A 197 -9.05 -2.94 12.39
C VAL A 197 -9.32 -2.50 13.82
N LYS A 198 -9.27 -3.45 14.76
CA LYS A 198 -9.21 -3.17 16.20
C LYS A 198 -7.76 -3.33 16.64
N PHE A 199 -7.14 -2.26 17.12
CA PHE A 199 -5.74 -2.29 17.52
C PHE A 199 -5.58 -1.83 18.96
N ASN A 200 -5.38 -2.79 19.87
CA ASN A 200 -5.24 -2.53 21.30
C ASN A 200 -3.88 -2.97 21.81
N ASN A 201 -3.25 -2.11 22.62
CA ASN A 201 -2.03 -2.40 23.35
C ASN A 201 -0.91 -2.95 22.45
N GLY A 202 -0.32 -2.15 21.59
CA GLY A 202 0.73 -2.63 20.70
C GLY A 202 1.33 -1.53 19.84
N HIS A 203 2.32 -1.87 19.03
CA HIS A 203 2.89 -0.95 18.07
C HIS A 203 3.20 -1.60 16.73
N ILE A 204 3.06 -0.83 15.65
CA ILE A 204 3.48 -1.20 14.30
C ILE A 204 4.73 -0.39 13.98
N ASN A 205 5.83 -1.06 13.69
CA ASN A 205 7.03 -0.44 13.10
C ASN A 205 6.88 -0.47 11.58
N GLY A 206 6.03 0.41 11.07
CA GLY A 206 5.54 0.38 9.70
C GLY A 206 4.31 1.25 9.51
N ASN A 207 3.74 1.19 8.31
CA ASN A 207 2.50 1.87 7.98
C ASN A 207 1.29 0.94 8.16
N LEU A 208 0.15 1.49 8.56
CA LEU A 208 -1.13 0.78 8.58
C LEU A 208 -2.09 1.47 7.61
N ILE A 209 -2.58 0.72 6.63
CA ILE A 209 -3.66 1.13 5.73
C ILE A 209 -4.84 0.22 6.02
N ALA A 210 -5.95 0.78 6.50
CA ALA A 210 -7.12 0.05 6.94
C ALA A 210 -8.41 0.68 6.39
N GLY A 211 -9.48 -0.11 6.27
CA GLY A 211 -10.81 0.41 5.97
C GLY A 211 -11.35 1.29 7.11
N SER A 212 -11.12 0.85 8.35
CA SER A 212 -11.31 1.66 9.57
C SER A 212 -10.36 1.21 10.67
N LEU A 213 -10.09 2.10 11.63
CA LEU A 213 -9.23 1.83 12.78
C LEU A 213 -9.92 2.26 14.08
N SER A 214 -9.84 1.41 15.10
CA SER A 214 -10.28 1.71 16.47
C SER A 214 -9.29 1.12 17.48
N GLY A 215 -9.17 1.74 18.66
CA GLY A 215 -8.29 1.28 19.74
C GLY A 215 -7.22 2.30 20.13
N ASN A 216 -6.15 1.82 20.78
CA ASN A 216 -5.07 2.63 21.35
C ASN A 216 -3.66 2.21 20.90
N GLY A 217 -3.55 1.37 19.88
CA GLY A 217 -2.27 0.97 19.32
C GLY A 217 -1.52 2.12 18.63
N GLN A 218 -0.20 2.00 18.58
CA GLN A 218 0.70 3.02 18.05
C GLN A 218 1.28 2.60 16.69
N SER A 219 1.54 3.56 15.81
CA SER A 219 2.42 3.36 14.66
C SER A 219 3.68 4.19 14.84
N ASN A 220 4.83 3.56 14.65
CA ASN A 220 6.13 4.22 14.61
C ASN A 220 6.49 4.47 13.16
N LEU A 221 6.93 5.69 12.85
CA LEU A 221 7.25 6.11 11.48
C LEU A 221 8.45 5.34 10.92
N HIS A 222 8.16 4.22 10.25
CA HIS A 222 9.09 3.41 9.50
C HIS A 222 8.47 3.14 8.14
N LEU A 223 8.74 4.01 7.17
CA LEU A 223 8.15 3.90 5.84
C LEU A 223 8.51 2.56 5.19
N PHE A 224 7.55 1.96 4.48
CA PHE A 224 7.80 0.80 3.64
C PHE A 224 8.82 1.15 2.56
N LYS A 225 9.81 0.28 2.36
CA LYS A 225 10.90 0.46 1.38
C LYS A 225 10.98 -0.66 0.35
N GLY A 226 10.14 -1.68 0.48
CA GLY A 226 10.10 -2.77 -0.48
C GLY A 226 9.64 -2.29 -1.85
N ASP A 227 10.17 -2.93 -2.89
CA ASP A 227 9.69 -2.83 -4.25
C ASP A 227 8.35 -3.56 -4.37
N HIS A 228 7.34 -2.90 -4.94
CA HIS A 228 6.06 -3.51 -5.21
C HIS A 228 5.92 -3.74 -6.71
N PRO A 229 5.47 -4.92 -7.15
CA PRO A 229 5.19 -5.13 -8.55
C PRO A 229 4.17 -4.09 -8.98
N GLU A 230 4.54 -3.29 -9.97
CA GLU A 230 3.65 -2.29 -10.55
C GLU A 230 2.36 -3.01 -10.95
N THR A 231 1.24 -2.53 -10.42
CA THR A 231 -0.05 -2.91 -11.00
C THR A 231 -0.01 -2.34 -12.42
N PRO A 232 -0.20 -3.14 -13.48
CA PRO A 232 -0.24 -2.58 -14.82
C PRO A 232 -1.27 -1.45 -14.79
N GLU A 233 -0.80 -0.22 -15.01
CA GLU A 233 -1.72 0.87 -15.30
C GLU A 233 -2.61 0.37 -16.45
N PRO A 234 -3.94 0.50 -16.39
CA PRO A 234 -4.74 0.25 -17.57
C PRO A 234 -4.15 1.16 -18.64
N ASP A 235 -3.56 0.53 -19.67
CA ASP A 235 -3.03 1.22 -20.82
C ASP A 235 -4.04 2.30 -21.17
N ALA A 236 -3.59 3.55 -21.20
CA ALA A 236 -4.42 4.63 -21.68
C ALA A 236 -4.81 4.25 -23.10
N GLU A 237 -5.99 3.64 -23.27
CA GLU A 237 -6.57 3.40 -24.57
C GLU A 237 -6.50 4.74 -25.27
N SER A 238 -5.72 4.79 -26.35
CA SER A 238 -5.52 6.00 -27.12
C SER A 238 -6.89 6.53 -27.48
N VAL A 239 -7.35 7.56 -26.76
CA VAL A 239 -8.62 8.21 -27.02
C VAL A 239 -8.57 8.63 -28.48
N PRO A 240 -9.43 8.09 -29.37
CA PRO A 240 -9.38 8.45 -30.77
C PRO A 240 -9.66 9.95 -30.84
N GLU A 241 -8.67 10.71 -31.31
CA GLU A 241 -8.81 12.15 -31.48
C GLU A 241 -10.07 12.40 -32.31
N PRO A 242 -11.03 13.23 -31.83
CA PRO A 242 -12.23 13.50 -32.58
C PRO A 242 -11.83 14.07 -33.93
N GLY A 243 -12.32 13.45 -35.02
CA GLY A 243 -11.90 13.56 -36.42
C GLY A 243 -11.85 14.97 -37.02
N THR A 244 -11.02 15.85 -36.45
CA THR A 244 -10.85 17.24 -36.87
C THR A 244 -9.88 17.32 -38.05
N VAL A 245 -9.04 16.30 -38.24
CA VAL A 245 -8.09 16.20 -39.36
C VAL A 245 -8.81 15.93 -40.71
N ALA A 246 -9.99 15.29 -40.71
CA ALA A 246 -10.77 15.09 -41.93
C ALA A 246 -11.42 16.39 -42.46
N GLY A 247 -11.68 17.37 -41.60
CA GLY A 247 -12.26 18.67 -42.01
C GLY A 247 -11.27 19.60 -42.72
N ILE A 248 -9.97 19.49 -42.41
CA ILE A 248 -8.94 20.39 -42.97
C ILE A 248 -8.54 19.96 -44.40
N VAL A 249 -8.66 18.68 -44.75
CA VAL A 249 -8.34 18.19 -46.10
C VAL A 249 -9.44 18.52 -47.12
N LEU A 250 -10.72 18.56 -46.70
CA LEU A 250 -11.85 18.87 -47.59
C LEU A 250 -11.93 20.35 -48.01
N SER A 251 -11.35 21.27 -47.24
CA SER A 251 -11.38 22.71 -47.55
C SER A 251 -10.31 23.15 -48.56
N LEU A 252 -9.24 22.37 -48.76
CA LEU A 252 -8.20 22.65 -49.76
C LEU A 252 -8.55 22.13 -51.17
N ALA A 253 -9.44 21.14 -51.30
CA ALA A 253 -9.88 20.62 -52.60
C ALA A 253 -10.88 21.54 -53.33
N ALA A 254 -11.67 22.33 -52.60
CA ALA A 254 -12.66 23.24 -53.18
C ALA A 254 -12.06 24.53 -53.78
N PHE A 255 -10.86 24.93 -53.36
CA PHE A 255 -10.18 26.12 -53.89
C PHE A 255 -9.28 25.84 -55.11
N GLY A 256 -8.93 24.59 -55.37
CA GLY A 256 -8.07 24.19 -56.49
C GLY A 256 -8.78 23.93 -57.83
N ALA A 257 -10.11 23.82 -57.83
CA ALA A 257 -10.89 23.47 -59.03
C ALA A 257 -11.44 24.68 -59.80
N SER A 258 -11.13 25.92 -59.39
CA SER A 258 -11.47 27.10 -60.18
C SER A 258 -10.23 27.64 -60.90
N ARG A 259 -10.27 27.57 -62.23
CA ARG A 259 -9.41 28.24 -63.23
C ARG A 259 -8.22 27.43 -63.78
N ARG A 260 -8.49 26.67 -64.84
CA ARG A 260 -7.82 26.69 -66.17
C ARG A 260 -8.43 25.56 -67.01
N LYS A 261 -9.26 25.80 -68.03
CA LYS A 261 -9.04 26.38 -69.38
C LYS A 261 -9.39 25.29 -70.41
N LYS A 262 -10.20 25.63 -71.42
CA LYS A 262 -10.13 25.35 -72.88
C LYS A 262 -11.32 26.16 -73.49
N ALA A 263 -11.26 27.05 -74.47
CA ALA A 263 -10.48 27.15 -75.72
C ALA A 263 -10.65 25.92 -76.62
N GLU A 264 -11.74 25.86 -77.38
CA GLU A 264 -11.82 26.13 -78.83
C GLU A 264 -13.28 26.42 -79.22
#